data_AF-J9FRP4-F1
#
_entry.id   AF-J9FRP4-F1
#
_cell.length_a   1.000
_cell.length_b   1.000
_cell.length_c   1.000
_cell.angle_alpha   90.00
_cell.angle_beta   90.00
_cell.angle_gamma   90.00
#
_symmetry.space_group_name_H-M   'P 1'
#
loop_
_entity.id
_entity.type
_entity.pdbx_description
1 polymer ?
#
loop_
_entity_poly.entity_id
_entity_poly.type
_entity_poly.pdbx_seq_one_letter_code
_entity_poly.pdbx_strand_id
1 'polypeptide(L)'
;MDSAVVDTVSRTVDRGGGGTAKVHFAITGTDSKGELLKIDRENMYYSNQELLRNMNLELVEAINVLMQNKLEQVNVYGITVETEVSDTVQVAEITNAVPGSRRVKAGAKVPITVTIKPYRGEAFTETVNFVVPKDHPGGRLPLNVRGGSSMAWIINTLRKQKEEGLPAAQKQERAKSLDDYVKSVNDADKNN
;
A
#
# COMPACT_ATOMS: atom_id res chain seq x y z
N MET A 1 -9.27 2.11 -21.34
CA MET A 1 -8.02 1.83 -20.59
C MET A 1 -8.12 0.54 -19.81
N ASP A 2 -9.26 0.26 -19.17
CA ASP A 2 -9.52 -0.98 -18.42
C ASP A 2 -9.25 -2.27 -19.22
N SER A 3 -9.78 -2.38 -20.45
CA SER A 3 -9.60 -3.57 -21.30
C SER A 3 -8.15 -3.81 -21.72
N ALA A 4 -7.33 -2.78 -21.90
CA ALA A 4 -5.97 -2.94 -22.43
C ALA A 4 -4.98 -3.44 -21.37
N VAL A 5 -5.15 -2.99 -20.12
CA VAL A 5 -4.34 -3.47 -18.99
C VAL A 5 -4.74 -4.90 -18.63
N VAL A 6 -6.04 -5.18 -18.58
CA VAL A 6 -6.56 -6.55 -18.37
C VAL A 6 -6.07 -7.49 -19.48
N ASP A 7 -6.19 -7.12 -20.76
CA ASP A 7 -5.78 -7.98 -21.87
C ASP A 7 -4.28 -8.27 -21.89
N THR A 8 -3.45 -7.27 -21.56
CA THR A 8 -1.99 -7.46 -21.53
C THR A 8 -1.60 -8.43 -20.42
N VAL A 9 -2.22 -8.32 -19.26
CA VAL A 9 -1.90 -9.19 -18.12
C VAL A 9 -2.53 -10.58 -18.26
N SER A 10 -3.77 -10.70 -18.72
CA SER A 10 -4.43 -11.99 -18.99
C SER A 10 -3.64 -12.81 -20.00
N ARG A 11 -3.12 -12.19 -21.07
CA ARG A 11 -2.25 -12.84 -22.05
C ARG A 11 -0.92 -13.32 -21.48
N THR A 12 -0.45 -12.74 -20.39
CA THR A 12 0.79 -13.14 -19.70
C THR A 12 0.50 -14.26 -18.69
N VAL A 13 -0.62 -14.19 -17.97
CA VAL A 13 -1.07 -15.24 -17.04
C VAL A 13 -1.39 -16.54 -17.77
N ASP A 14 -2.08 -16.47 -18.92
CA ASP A 14 -2.40 -17.65 -19.74
C ASP A 14 -1.14 -18.34 -20.30
N ARG A 15 -0.01 -17.63 -20.38
CA ARG A 15 1.29 -18.16 -20.83
C ARG A 15 2.22 -18.56 -19.70
N GLY A 16 2.06 -17.99 -18.50
CA GLY A 16 3.02 -18.06 -17.39
C GLY A 16 2.68 -19.04 -16.26
N GLY A 17 1.46 -19.60 -16.21
CA GLY A 17 1.04 -20.51 -15.15
C GLY A 17 0.60 -19.80 -13.85
N GLY A 18 -0.33 -20.41 -13.11
CA GLY A 18 -1.06 -19.81 -11.98
C GLY A 18 -0.28 -19.68 -10.66
N GLY A 19 0.92 -19.08 -10.69
CA GLY A 19 1.76 -18.84 -9.52
C GLY A 19 1.57 -17.45 -8.92
N THR A 20 2.38 -16.48 -9.34
CA THR A 20 2.46 -15.14 -8.77
C THR A 20 2.65 -14.09 -9.85
N ALA A 21 2.00 -12.93 -9.69
CA ALA A 21 2.17 -11.76 -10.54
C ALA A 21 2.71 -10.59 -9.72
N LYS A 22 3.84 -10.02 -10.13
CA LYS A 22 4.33 -8.72 -9.64
C LYS A 22 3.88 -7.63 -10.60
N VAL A 23 3.51 -6.51 -10.04
CA VAL A 23 2.91 -5.40 -10.75
C VAL A 23 3.57 -4.13 -10.26
N HIS A 24 4.25 -3.47 -11.18
CA HIS A 24 4.80 -2.14 -10.98
C HIS A 24 3.97 -1.14 -11.79
N PHE A 25 3.62 -0.02 -11.17
CA PHE A 25 3.07 1.10 -11.91
C PHE A 25 3.70 2.41 -11.47
N ALA A 26 3.87 3.30 -12.45
CA ALA A 26 4.32 4.66 -12.23
C ALA A 26 3.37 5.65 -12.90
N ILE A 27 2.95 6.67 -12.15
CA ILE A 27 2.17 7.80 -12.66
C ILE A 27 3.06 9.04 -12.58
N THR A 28 3.27 9.72 -13.71
CA THR A 28 4.05 10.96 -13.80
C THR A 28 3.18 12.12 -14.25
N GLY A 29 3.32 13.25 -13.57
CA GLY A 29 2.59 14.48 -13.87
C GLY A 29 3.32 15.72 -13.39
N THR A 30 2.65 16.87 -13.49
CA THR A 30 3.10 18.10 -12.84
C THR A 30 2.00 18.69 -11.96
N ASP A 31 2.40 19.39 -10.90
CA ASP A 31 1.51 20.22 -10.10
C ASP A 31 1.19 21.57 -10.78
N SER A 32 0.52 22.46 -10.05
CA SER A 32 0.15 23.79 -10.54
C SER A 32 1.34 24.73 -10.78
N LYS A 33 2.51 24.42 -10.23
CA LYS A 33 3.78 25.16 -10.38
C LYS A 33 4.69 24.55 -11.45
N GLY A 34 4.32 23.41 -12.02
CA GLY A 34 5.13 22.66 -12.97
C GLY A 34 6.16 21.74 -12.30
N GLU A 35 6.08 21.53 -10.98
CA GLU A 35 6.95 20.59 -10.27
C GLU A 35 6.53 19.16 -10.56
N LEU A 36 7.52 18.26 -10.67
CA LEU A 36 7.28 16.86 -11.02
C LEU A 36 6.56 16.13 -9.89
N LEU A 37 5.48 15.44 -10.25
CA LEU A 37 4.77 14.50 -9.39
C LEU A 37 5.02 13.08 -9.88
N LYS A 38 5.37 12.17 -8.97
CA LYS A 38 5.55 10.76 -9.28
C LYS A 38 4.93 9.87 -8.20
N ILE A 39 3.96 9.04 -8.59
CA ILE A 39 3.55 7.87 -7.81
C ILE A 39 4.27 6.66 -8.40
N ASP A 40 4.92 5.86 -7.56
CA ASP A 40 5.71 4.69 -7.95
C ASP A 40 5.43 3.54 -6.97
N ARG A 41 4.72 2.52 -7.45
CA ARG A 41 4.14 1.47 -6.61
C ARG A 41 4.46 0.11 -7.21
N GLU A 42 4.83 -0.83 -6.35
CA GLU A 42 5.06 -2.22 -6.71
C GLU A 42 4.32 -3.12 -5.72
N ASN A 43 3.56 -4.08 -6.23
CA ASN A 43 2.81 -5.05 -5.44
C ASN A 43 2.86 -6.43 -6.08
N MET A 44 2.71 -7.46 -5.26
CA MET A 44 2.72 -8.86 -5.65
C MET A 44 1.38 -9.52 -5.32
N TYR A 45 0.83 -10.29 -6.25
CA TYR A 45 -0.46 -10.95 -6.13
C TYR A 45 -0.35 -12.42 -6.51
N TYR A 46 -1.12 -13.28 -5.85
CA TYR A 46 -1.29 -14.65 -6.33
C TYR A 46 -2.01 -14.64 -7.68
N SER A 47 -1.48 -15.37 -8.68
CA SER A 47 -1.97 -15.31 -10.06
C SER A 47 -3.25 -16.14 -10.25
N ASN A 48 -4.38 -15.66 -9.75
CA ASN A 48 -5.73 -16.12 -10.11
C ASN A 48 -6.50 -14.99 -10.80
N GLN A 49 -7.37 -15.29 -11.76
CA GLN A 49 -8.08 -14.30 -12.60
C GLN A 49 -8.82 -13.21 -11.81
N GLU A 50 -9.26 -13.49 -10.58
CA GLU A 50 -9.90 -12.49 -9.71
C GLU A 50 -8.94 -11.45 -9.10
N LEU A 51 -7.66 -11.80 -8.93
CA LEU A 51 -6.64 -10.88 -8.40
C LEU A 51 -6.15 -9.87 -9.44
N LEU A 52 -6.29 -10.20 -10.73
CA LEU A 52 -6.05 -9.26 -11.84
C LEU A 52 -7.02 -8.07 -11.81
N ARG A 53 -8.25 -8.27 -11.29
CA ARG A 53 -9.20 -7.16 -11.08
C ARG A 53 -8.74 -6.22 -9.97
N ASN A 54 -8.12 -6.74 -8.91
CA ASN A 54 -7.63 -5.92 -7.80
C ASN A 54 -6.38 -5.10 -8.14
N MET A 55 -5.57 -5.54 -9.12
CA MET A 55 -4.44 -4.78 -9.66
C MET A 55 -4.86 -3.47 -10.33
N ASN A 56 -5.99 -3.49 -11.07
CA ASN A 56 -6.60 -2.30 -11.64
C ASN A 56 -6.97 -1.29 -10.54
N LEU A 57 -7.51 -1.78 -9.42
CA LEU A 57 -8.18 -0.92 -8.47
C LEU A 57 -7.21 0.07 -7.80
N GLU A 58 -6.00 -0.36 -7.40
CA GLU A 58 -5.06 0.60 -6.79
C GLU A 58 -4.61 1.67 -7.79
N LEU A 59 -4.30 1.29 -9.04
CA LEU A 59 -3.92 2.23 -10.09
C LEU A 59 -5.05 3.21 -10.42
N VAL A 60 -6.25 2.70 -10.65
CA VAL A 60 -7.43 3.51 -10.99
C VAL A 60 -7.75 4.49 -9.86
N GLU A 61 -7.72 4.02 -8.61
CA GLU A 61 -7.95 4.88 -7.45
C GLU A 61 -6.82 5.89 -7.25
N ALA A 62 -5.55 5.53 -7.51
CA ALA A 62 -4.44 6.49 -7.47
C ALA A 62 -4.64 7.62 -8.49
N ILE A 63 -5.06 7.30 -9.72
CA ILE A 63 -5.40 8.29 -10.74
C ILE A 63 -6.61 9.11 -10.28
N ASN A 64 -7.67 8.48 -9.78
CA ASN A 64 -8.88 9.19 -9.35
C ASN A 64 -8.58 10.19 -8.23
N VAL A 65 -7.84 9.79 -7.21
CA VAL A 65 -7.51 10.67 -6.09
C VAL A 65 -6.62 11.82 -6.54
N LEU A 66 -5.64 11.58 -7.43
CA LEU A 66 -4.83 12.66 -8.01
C LEU A 66 -5.69 13.63 -8.84
N MET A 67 -6.54 13.13 -9.71
CA MET A 67 -7.32 13.96 -10.64
C MET A 67 -8.50 14.69 -9.97
N GLN A 68 -9.07 14.12 -8.90
CA GLN A 68 -10.19 14.69 -8.15
C GLN A 68 -9.75 15.42 -6.88
N ASN A 69 -8.44 15.61 -6.69
CA ASN A 69 -7.93 16.34 -5.54
C ASN A 69 -8.46 17.80 -5.56
N LYS A 70 -8.71 18.37 -4.38
CA LYS A 70 -9.20 19.76 -4.21
C LYS A 70 -8.11 20.75 -3.83
N LEU A 71 -6.86 20.31 -3.81
CA LEU A 71 -5.72 21.11 -3.36
C LEU A 71 -5.19 21.97 -4.48
N GLU A 72 -4.93 21.37 -5.64
CA GLU A 72 -4.42 22.07 -6.82
C GLU A 72 -4.64 21.29 -8.12
N GLN A 73 -4.47 21.98 -9.25
CA GLN A 73 -4.54 21.36 -10.57
C GLN A 73 -3.34 20.43 -10.79
N VAL A 74 -3.62 19.24 -11.32
CA VAL A 74 -2.61 18.24 -11.68
C VAL A 74 -2.71 17.95 -13.17
N ASN A 75 -1.56 17.91 -13.85
CA ASN A 75 -1.46 17.50 -15.24
C ASN A 75 -0.71 16.18 -15.34
N VAL A 76 -1.44 15.07 -15.53
CA VAL A 76 -0.85 13.73 -15.73
C VAL A 76 -0.49 13.55 -17.20
N TYR A 77 0.76 13.18 -17.49
CA TYR A 77 1.24 12.98 -18.87
C TYR A 77 1.87 11.61 -19.11
N GLY A 78 2.04 10.77 -18.08
CA GLY A 78 2.60 9.44 -18.23
C GLY A 78 2.04 8.46 -17.22
N ILE A 79 1.69 7.27 -17.70
CA ILE A 79 1.32 6.12 -16.87
C ILE A 79 2.05 4.91 -17.45
N THR A 80 2.94 4.31 -16.68
CA THR A 80 3.64 3.07 -17.03
C THR A 80 3.12 1.95 -16.13
N VAL A 81 2.86 0.79 -16.72
CA VAL A 81 2.45 -0.42 -15.99
C VAL A 81 3.29 -1.58 -16.50
N GLU A 82 4.00 -2.24 -15.60
CA GLU A 82 4.82 -3.41 -15.87
C GLU A 82 4.31 -4.58 -15.04
N THR A 83 4.18 -5.75 -15.66
CA THR A 83 3.70 -6.95 -14.99
C THR A 83 4.62 -8.12 -15.29
N GLU A 84 5.15 -8.74 -14.24
CA GLU A 84 5.93 -9.97 -14.30
C GLU A 84 5.06 -11.11 -13.73
N VAL A 85 4.83 -12.16 -14.51
CA VAL A 85 4.09 -13.35 -14.04
C VAL A 85 5.02 -14.55 -14.03
N SER A 86 4.94 -15.33 -12.95
CA SER A 86 5.64 -16.60 -12.78
C SER A 86 4.67 -17.72 -12.39
N ASP A 87 5.02 -18.95 -12.75
CA ASP A 87 4.38 -20.18 -12.29
C ASP A 87 4.70 -20.51 -10.82
N THR A 88 5.67 -19.79 -10.24
CA THR A 88 6.13 -20.00 -8.88
C THR A 88 5.15 -19.38 -7.88
N VAL A 89 4.73 -20.17 -6.90
CA VAL A 89 3.85 -19.71 -5.82
C VAL A 89 4.68 -19.01 -4.74
N GLN A 90 4.64 -17.68 -4.71
CA GLN A 90 5.32 -16.83 -3.73
C GLN A 90 4.29 -16.30 -2.72
N VAL A 91 3.72 -17.22 -1.94
CA VAL A 91 2.79 -16.90 -0.85
C VAL A 91 3.46 -17.30 0.46
N ALA A 92 3.27 -16.50 1.51
CA ALA A 92 3.75 -16.82 2.84
C ALA A 92 2.70 -16.52 3.91
N GLU A 93 2.74 -17.31 4.99
CA GLU A 93 1.88 -17.14 6.14
C GLU A 93 2.70 -16.59 7.32
N ILE A 94 2.14 -15.60 8.03
CA ILE A 94 2.66 -15.16 9.32
C ILE A 94 2.16 -16.15 10.38
N THR A 95 3.04 -17.01 10.85
CA THR A 95 2.68 -18.08 11.81
C THR A 95 2.84 -17.64 13.27
N ASN A 96 3.70 -16.65 13.53
CA ASN A 96 3.92 -16.13 14.86
C ASN A 96 4.42 -14.69 14.86
N ALA A 97 4.12 -13.94 15.91
CA ALA A 97 4.64 -12.61 16.15
C ALA A 97 4.87 -12.40 17.65
N VAL A 98 6.13 -12.18 18.05
CA VAL A 98 6.51 -12.08 19.46
C VAL A 98 7.24 -10.76 19.70
N PRO A 99 6.75 -9.89 20.60
CA PRO A 99 7.45 -8.68 20.97
C PRO A 99 8.65 -9.02 21.87
N GLY A 100 9.78 -8.34 21.67
CA GLY A 100 10.98 -8.49 22.50
C GLY A 100 10.76 -8.06 23.96
N SER A 101 9.75 -7.23 24.23
CA SER A 101 9.26 -6.95 25.58
C SER A 101 7.74 -6.80 25.62
N ARG A 102 7.11 -7.38 26.64
CA ARG A 102 5.68 -7.22 26.93
C ARG A 102 5.35 -6.01 27.80
N ARG A 103 6.36 -5.37 28.41
CA ARG A 103 6.22 -4.17 29.23
C ARG A 103 7.10 -3.07 28.65
N VAL A 104 6.47 -2.03 28.14
CA VAL A 104 7.12 -0.98 27.37
C VAL A 104 6.59 0.39 27.79
N LYS A 105 7.41 1.42 27.65
CA LYS A 105 7.00 2.80 27.91
C LYS A 105 6.47 3.44 26.63
N ALA A 106 5.63 4.47 26.76
CA ALA A 106 5.25 5.32 25.64
C ALA A 106 6.50 5.87 24.94
N GLY A 107 6.51 5.89 23.60
CA GLY A 107 7.66 6.30 22.79
C GLY A 107 8.78 5.25 22.67
N ALA A 108 8.70 4.10 23.34
CA ALA A 108 9.72 3.06 23.21
C ALA A 108 9.65 2.38 21.82
N LYS A 109 10.82 2.02 21.29
CA LYS A 109 10.95 1.17 20.10
C LYS A 109 11.02 -0.29 20.54
N VAL A 110 10.08 -1.09 20.06
CA VAL A 110 9.88 -2.49 20.43
C VAL A 110 10.14 -3.36 19.21
N PRO A 111 11.19 -4.20 19.22
CA PRO A 111 11.38 -5.18 18.15
C PRO A 111 10.32 -6.26 18.27
N ILE A 112 9.68 -6.62 17.16
CA ILE A 112 8.73 -7.71 17.04
C ILE A 112 9.36 -8.74 16.10
N THR A 113 9.63 -9.93 16.63
CA THR A 113 10.10 -11.06 15.84
C THR A 113 8.90 -11.72 15.19
N VAL A 114 8.83 -11.67 13.87
CA VAL A 114 7.75 -12.24 13.05
C VAL A 114 8.28 -13.51 12.39
N THR A 115 7.60 -14.63 12.60
CA THR A 115 7.93 -15.89 11.93
C THR A 115 7.04 -16.05 10.70
N ILE A 116 7.68 -16.25 9.55
CA ILE A 116 7.04 -16.30 8.24
C ILE A 116 7.32 -17.68 7.64
N LYS A 117 6.27 -18.35 7.15
CA LYS A 117 6.35 -19.64 6.49
C LYS A 117 5.93 -19.50 5.02
N PRO A 118 6.89 -19.49 4.07
CA PRO A 118 6.59 -19.56 2.65
C PRO A 118 5.91 -20.88 2.27
N TYR A 119 5.13 -20.84 1.20
CA TYR A 119 4.60 -22.03 0.55
C TYR A 119 5.75 -22.94 0.12
N ARG A 120 5.78 -24.16 0.68
CA ARG A 120 6.83 -25.18 0.44
C ARG A 120 8.28 -24.73 0.74
N GLY A 121 8.48 -23.59 1.41
CA GLY A 121 9.79 -23.11 1.83
C GLY A 121 10.05 -23.34 3.32
N GLU A 122 11.27 -23.11 3.78
CA GLU A 122 11.60 -23.13 5.21
C GLU A 122 11.06 -21.88 5.92
N ALA A 123 10.70 -22.03 7.20
CA ALA A 123 10.29 -20.87 7.99
C ALA A 123 11.51 -19.98 8.26
N PHE A 124 11.32 -18.67 8.20
CA PHE A 124 12.33 -17.70 8.56
C PHE A 124 11.74 -16.62 9.47
N THR A 125 12.61 -15.81 10.08
CA THR A 125 12.20 -14.76 11.01
C THR A 125 12.67 -13.40 10.56
N GLU A 126 11.77 -12.41 10.63
CA GLU A 126 12.06 -11.00 10.38
C GLU A 126 11.83 -10.17 11.64
N THR A 127 12.57 -9.07 11.78
CA THR A 127 12.40 -8.15 12.91
C THR A 127 11.74 -6.86 12.46
N VAL A 128 10.49 -6.67 12.86
CA VAL A 128 9.74 -5.44 12.60
C VAL A 128 9.79 -4.55 13.84
N ASN A 129 10.18 -3.29 13.68
CA ASN A 129 10.24 -2.36 14.80
C ASN A 129 8.94 -1.57 14.96
N PHE A 130 8.28 -1.71 16.10
CA PHE A 130 7.09 -0.94 16.46
C PHE A 130 7.44 0.18 17.44
N VAL A 131 6.96 1.41 17.18
CA VAL A 131 7.12 2.53 18.11
C VAL A 131 5.82 2.73 18.88
N VAL A 132 5.88 2.61 20.20
CA VAL A 132 4.71 2.84 21.06
C VAL A 132 4.30 4.31 20.95
N PRO A 133 3.02 4.64 20.69
CA PRO A 133 2.56 6.02 20.64
C PRO A 133 2.94 6.79 21.91
N LYS A 134 3.44 8.01 21.74
CA LYS A 134 3.95 8.84 22.86
C LYS A 134 2.83 9.30 23.80
N ASP A 135 1.62 9.42 23.26
CA ASP A 135 0.39 9.85 23.92
C ASP A 135 -0.46 8.67 24.43
N HIS A 136 0.05 7.44 24.36
CA HIS A 136 -0.68 6.27 24.85
C HIS A 136 -0.94 6.38 26.36
N PRO A 137 -2.20 6.34 26.84
CA PRO A 137 -2.57 6.60 28.24
C PRO A 137 -2.13 5.51 29.23
N GLY A 138 -1.56 4.42 28.73
CA GLY A 138 -1.15 3.25 29.51
C GLY A 138 -2.17 2.10 29.42
N GLY A 139 -1.81 0.94 29.97
CA GLY A 139 -2.64 -0.27 29.92
C GLY A 139 -2.28 -1.24 28.79
N ARG A 140 -3.23 -2.08 28.37
CA ARG A 140 -3.03 -3.09 27.33
C ARG A 140 -3.06 -2.46 25.94
N LEU A 141 -2.04 -2.73 25.15
CA LEU A 141 -1.95 -2.34 23.74
C LEU A 141 -2.01 -3.60 22.87
N PRO A 142 -3.14 -3.91 22.22
CA PRO A 142 -3.21 -5.03 21.28
C PRO A 142 -2.38 -4.70 20.05
N LEU A 143 -1.53 -5.64 19.62
CA LEU A 143 -0.75 -5.55 18.40
C LEU A 143 -1.24 -6.60 17.41
N ASN A 144 -1.51 -6.18 16.18
CA ASN A 144 -1.84 -7.07 15.08
C ASN A 144 -0.72 -6.97 14.05
N VAL A 145 -0.17 -8.12 13.65
CA VAL A 145 0.78 -8.22 12.54
C VAL A 145 0.05 -8.88 11.39
N ARG A 146 0.09 -8.24 10.23
CA ARG A 146 -0.58 -8.68 9.00
C ARG A 146 0.36 -8.47 7.81
N GLY A 147 0.08 -9.15 6.70
CA GLY A 147 0.68 -8.80 5.42
C GLY A 147 0.31 -7.38 4.99
N GLY A 148 1.15 -6.78 4.15
CA GLY A 148 0.89 -5.48 3.57
C GLY A 148 -0.34 -5.50 2.66
N SER A 149 -0.87 -4.32 2.32
CA SER A 149 -2.09 -4.20 1.51
C SER A 149 -1.97 -3.03 0.56
N SER A 150 -2.15 -3.30 -0.74
CA SER A 150 -2.18 -2.29 -1.79
C SER A 150 -3.31 -1.26 -1.62
N MET A 151 -4.41 -1.61 -0.94
CA MET A 151 -5.60 -0.76 -0.83
C MET A 151 -5.73 -0.01 0.51
N ALA A 152 -4.91 -0.34 1.51
CA ALA A 152 -5.05 0.23 2.84
C ALA A 152 -4.92 1.77 2.85
N TRP A 153 -4.05 2.32 2.01
CA TRP A 153 -3.85 3.77 1.90
C TRP A 153 -5.05 4.47 1.24
N ILE A 154 -5.68 3.84 0.24
CA ILE A 154 -6.89 4.37 -0.43
C ILE A 154 -8.03 4.46 0.57
N ILE A 155 -8.28 3.38 1.32
CA ILE A 155 -9.33 3.35 2.35
C ILE A 155 -9.12 4.43 3.40
N ASN A 156 -7.87 4.60 3.86
CA ASN A 156 -7.53 5.65 4.82
C ASN A 156 -7.69 7.06 4.24
N THR A 157 -7.31 7.27 2.98
CA THR A 157 -7.48 8.55 2.28
C THR A 157 -8.95 8.90 2.11
N LEU A 158 -9.76 7.98 1.60
CA LEU A 158 -11.20 8.17 1.42
C LEU A 158 -11.92 8.42 2.74
N ARG A 159 -11.49 7.75 3.82
CA ARG A 159 -12.01 7.98 5.17
C ARG A 159 -11.72 9.41 5.65
N LYS A 160 -10.47 9.87 5.51
CA LYS A 160 -10.08 11.25 5.88
C LYS A 160 -10.85 12.29 5.07
N GLN A 161 -10.99 12.11 3.76
CA GLN A 161 -11.77 13.02 2.92
C GLN A 161 -13.25 13.09 3.34
N LYS A 162 -13.84 11.96 3.76
CA LYS A 162 -15.21 11.94 4.32
C LYS A 162 -15.29 12.66 5.67
N GLU A 163 -14.31 12.45 6.56
CA GLU A 163 -14.23 13.12 7.86
C GLU A 163 -14.05 14.65 7.69
N GLU A 164 -13.24 15.09 6.73
CA GLU A 164 -13.03 16.51 6.38
C GLU A 164 -14.24 17.17 5.69
N GLY A 165 -15.10 16.37 5.03
CA GLY A 165 -16.34 16.84 4.41
C GLY A 165 -17.54 16.95 5.37
N LEU A 166 -17.42 16.43 6.59
CA LEU A 166 -18.37 16.62 7.69
C LEU A 166 -17.95 17.89 8.46
N PRO A 167 -18.88 18.69 9.03
CA PRO A 167 -18.50 19.82 9.88
C PRO A 167 -17.87 19.31 11.19
N ALA A 168 -16.59 18.96 11.14
CA ALA A 168 -15.81 18.51 12.28
C ALA A 168 -15.21 19.73 12.99
N ALA A 169 -15.35 19.73 14.31
CA ALA A 169 -14.79 20.75 15.19
C ALA A 169 -13.28 20.91 14.96
N GLN A 170 -12.87 22.17 14.86
CA GLN A 170 -11.52 22.68 14.60
C GLN A 170 -10.43 21.92 15.38
N LYS A 171 -9.89 20.83 14.78
CA LYS A 171 -8.50 20.49 14.98
C LYS A 171 -7.73 21.22 13.90
N GLN A 172 -6.76 22.03 14.31
CA GLN A 172 -5.73 22.57 13.42
C GLN A 172 -4.88 21.40 12.87
N GLU A 173 -5.45 20.54 12.04
CA GLU A 173 -4.64 19.75 11.13
C GLU A 173 -4.07 20.75 10.12
N ARG A 174 -2.74 20.82 10.01
CA ARG A 174 -2.10 21.54 8.92
C ARG A 174 -2.74 21.06 7.61
N ALA A 175 -3.15 22.00 6.76
CA ALA A 175 -3.63 21.68 5.43
C ALA A 175 -2.55 20.83 4.74
N LYS A 176 -2.86 19.55 4.46
CA LYS A 176 -1.92 18.65 3.79
C LYS A 176 -1.77 19.11 2.35
N SER A 177 -0.53 19.19 1.87
CA SER A 177 -0.23 19.54 0.49
C SER A 177 -0.40 18.33 -0.44
N LEU A 178 -0.43 18.57 -1.76
CA LEU A 178 -0.42 17.48 -2.74
C LEU A 178 0.87 16.66 -2.65
N ASP A 179 2.01 17.30 -2.38
CA ASP A 179 3.29 16.63 -2.15
C ASP A 179 3.23 15.70 -0.91
N ASP A 180 2.62 16.15 0.20
CA ASP A 180 2.39 15.30 1.37
C ASP A 180 1.53 14.08 1.00
N TYR A 181 0.53 14.27 0.13
CA TYR A 181 -0.29 13.18 -0.37
C TYR A 181 0.53 12.19 -1.21
N VAL A 182 1.27 12.66 -2.22
CA VAL A 182 2.09 11.81 -3.09
C VAL A 182 3.13 11.03 -2.27
N LYS A 183 3.79 11.68 -1.32
CA LYS A 183 4.70 11.02 -0.37
C LYS A 183 3.97 9.93 0.42
N SER A 184 2.80 10.23 0.97
CA SER A 184 2.03 9.26 1.76
C SER A 184 1.60 8.02 0.95
N VAL A 185 1.34 8.16 -0.35
CA VAL A 185 1.01 7.02 -1.23
C VAL A 185 2.24 6.17 -1.50
N ASN A 186 3.38 6.79 -1.78
CA ASN A 186 4.63 6.07 -2.05
C ASN A 186 5.15 5.33 -0.81
N ASP A 187 5.01 5.95 0.37
CA ASP A 187 5.43 5.38 1.66
C ASP A 187 4.42 4.39 2.25
N ALA A 188 3.23 4.26 1.66
CA ALA A 188 2.21 3.33 2.13
C ALA A 188 2.66 1.87 2.00
N ASP A 189 2.10 1.01 2.87
CA ASP A 189 2.25 -0.44 2.80
C ASP A 189 2.09 -0.96 1.37
N LYS A 190 3.02 -1.81 0.94
CA LYS A 190 2.97 -2.55 -0.32
C LYS A 190 2.51 -3.97 -0.05
N ASN A 191 1.89 -4.63 -1.01
CA ASN A 191 1.49 -6.03 -0.89
C ASN A 191 2.65 -6.93 -1.36
N ASN A 192 3.63 -7.19 -0.49
CA ASN A 192 4.82 -7.99 -0.76
C ASN A 192 5.45 -8.58 0.49
#